data_AF-A0A183J6Y9-F1
#
_entry.id   AF-A0A183J6Y9-F1
#
_cell.length_a   1.000
_cell.length_b   1.000
_cell.length_c   1.000
_cell.angle_alpha   90.00
_cell.angle_beta   90.00
_cell.angle_gamma   90.00
#
_symmetry.space_group_name_H-M   'P 1'
#
loop_
_entity.id
_entity.type
_entity.pdbx_description
1 polymer ?
#
loop_
_entity_poly.entity_id
_entity_poly.type
_entity_poly.pdbx_seq_one_letter_code
_entity_poly.pdbx_strand_id
1 'polypeptide(L)'
;MTGSQYRRVNGYSNLYWGWGGEDDDIHVRIKEAGMYVLRHPSQIGRYSMIKHDRDRGNEVNPCRMHLLNSARDRLKTDGLSDLAYRLIRIDRQTLYTNLTLEIKDFTNRTVMVTNATEASTEVVEIFDILKQKFSAAVERNKTSANNESIAIIIPYRDRESHLIAFFDHIIPFLERQNVSYHIFVVEQVRNQTFNKGLLTNVGFVFADRLRRFSCFVFHDVDLLPEDDRNLYRCGDQPRHFAAAIDKNGYR
;
A
#
# COMPACT_ATOMS: atom_id res chain seq x y z
N MET A 1 0.33 6.56 8.36
CA MET A 1 0.85 6.33 9.74
C MET A 1 2.34 6.64 9.75
N THR A 2 2.89 7.13 10.86
CA THR A 2 4.36 7.15 11.04
C THR A 2 4.89 5.72 11.15
N GLY A 3 6.19 5.53 10.93
CA GLY A 3 6.79 4.20 11.08
C GLY A 3 6.70 3.65 12.50
N SER A 4 6.70 4.50 13.53
CA SER A 4 6.51 4.06 14.92
C SER A 4 5.07 3.63 15.19
N GLN A 5 4.08 4.37 14.69
CA GLN A 5 2.66 4.00 14.78
C GLN A 5 2.41 2.65 14.11
N TYR A 6 2.95 2.43 12.91
CA TYR A 6 2.73 1.20 12.15
C TYR A 6 3.37 -0.03 12.82
N ARG A 7 4.59 0.11 13.37
CA ARG A 7 5.20 -0.95 14.18
C ARG A 7 4.42 -1.24 15.47
N ARG A 8 3.87 -0.20 16.12
CA ARG A 8 3.10 -0.34 17.37
C ARG A 8 1.86 -1.21 17.20
N VAL A 9 1.23 -1.19 16.02
CA VAL A 9 0.05 -2.01 15.69
C VAL A 9 0.40 -3.37 15.07
N ASN A 10 1.70 -3.69 14.99
CA ASN A 10 2.21 -4.88 14.28
C ASN A 10 1.80 -4.93 12.79
N GLY A 11 1.60 -3.79 12.14
CA GLY A 11 1.13 -3.71 10.75
C GLY A 11 -0.25 -4.33 10.50
N TYR A 12 -0.55 -4.61 9.23
CA TYR A 12 -1.78 -5.32 8.83
C TYR A 12 -1.70 -6.82 9.20
N SER A 13 -2.86 -7.47 9.32
CA SER A 13 -2.95 -8.94 9.41
C SER A 13 -2.50 -9.60 8.10
N ASN A 14 -1.67 -10.64 8.19
CA ASN A 14 -1.23 -11.46 7.07
C ASN A 14 -2.24 -12.56 6.72
N LEU A 15 -3.32 -12.75 7.49
CA LEU A 15 -4.25 -13.88 7.31
C LEU A 15 -5.46 -13.57 6.42
N TYR A 16 -5.64 -12.33 5.94
CA TYR A 16 -6.72 -11.99 5.01
C TYR A 16 -6.31 -12.30 3.57
N TRP A 17 -6.64 -13.52 3.15
CA TRP A 17 -6.57 -13.96 1.76
C TRP A 17 -7.87 -13.65 1.04
N GLY A 18 -7.79 -13.01 -0.13
CA GLY A 18 -8.95 -12.57 -0.91
C GLY A 18 -9.54 -11.29 -0.33
N TRP A 19 -10.84 -11.09 -0.53
CA TRP A 19 -11.49 -9.84 -0.22
C TRP A 19 -12.16 -9.81 1.17
N GLY A 20 -11.74 -8.82 1.95
CA GLY A 20 -12.52 -8.21 3.03
C GLY A 20 -12.02 -8.51 4.45
N GLY A 21 -12.11 -7.50 5.31
CA GLY A 21 -11.84 -7.56 6.75
C GLY A 21 -10.47 -7.02 7.17
N GLU A 22 -9.51 -6.89 6.25
CA GLU A 22 -8.15 -6.41 6.54
C GLU A 22 -8.11 -4.94 6.97
N ASP A 23 -8.92 -4.08 6.36
CA ASP A 23 -9.05 -2.66 6.72
C ASP A 23 -9.80 -2.46 8.05
N ASP A 24 -10.73 -3.37 8.38
CA ASP A 24 -11.42 -3.38 9.68
C ASP A 24 -10.48 -3.87 10.79
N ASP A 25 -9.66 -4.89 10.51
CA ASP A 25 -8.70 -5.47 11.45
C ASP A 25 -7.62 -4.46 11.85
N ILE A 26 -7.03 -3.73 10.89
CA ILE A 26 -6.06 -2.67 11.21
C ILE A 26 -6.69 -1.56 12.06
N HIS A 27 -7.98 -1.25 11.86
CA HIS A 27 -8.70 -0.30 12.71
C HIS A 27 -8.88 -0.83 14.15
N VAL A 28 -9.16 -2.12 14.32
CA VAL A 28 -9.13 -2.76 15.65
C VAL A 28 -7.75 -2.62 16.28
N ARG A 29 -6.67 -2.95 15.56
CA ARG A 29 -5.29 -2.88 16.08
C ARG A 29 -4.88 -1.46 16.49
N ILE A 30 -5.29 -0.44 15.72
CA ILE A 30 -5.06 0.97 16.05
C ILE A 30 -5.71 1.31 17.40
N LYS A 31 -6.95 0.86 17.63
CA LYS A 31 -7.65 1.07 18.90
C LYS A 31 -6.96 0.34 20.06
N GLU A 32 -6.58 -0.92 19.87
CA GLU A 32 -5.87 -1.69 20.91
C GLU A 32 -4.50 -1.10 21.26
N ALA A 33 -3.86 -0.41 20.31
CA ALA A 33 -2.64 0.34 20.56
C ALA A 33 -2.87 1.67 21.31
N GLY A 34 -4.11 2.02 21.67
CA GLY A 34 -4.46 3.28 22.33
C GLY A 34 -4.41 4.50 21.41
N MET A 35 -4.55 4.30 20.10
CA MET A 35 -4.62 5.35 19.09
C MET A 35 -6.04 5.42 18.51
N TYR A 36 -6.35 6.51 17.82
CA TYR A 36 -7.61 6.69 17.12
C TYR A 36 -7.39 7.22 15.71
N VAL A 37 -8.29 6.88 14.80
CA VAL A 37 -8.18 7.27 13.40
C VAL A 37 -8.75 8.67 13.18
N LEU A 38 -7.91 9.59 12.73
CA LEU A 38 -8.33 10.90 12.23
C LEU A 38 -8.89 10.79 10.81
N ARG A 39 -9.95 11.55 10.53
CA ARG A 39 -10.54 11.68 9.19
C ARG A 39 -10.69 13.15 8.85
N HIS A 40 -10.49 13.49 7.58
CA HIS A 40 -10.90 14.79 7.08
C HIS A 40 -12.44 14.87 6.96
N PRO A 41 -13.02 16.07 6.98
CA PRO A 41 -14.40 16.28 6.57
C PRO A 41 -14.66 15.68 5.18
N SER A 42 -15.89 15.23 4.92
CA SER A 42 -16.27 14.57 3.66
C SER A 42 -16.16 15.45 2.43
N GLN A 43 -15.96 16.76 2.57
CA GLN A 43 -15.66 17.67 1.47
C GLN A 43 -14.17 17.66 1.08
N ILE A 44 -13.28 17.26 2.00
CA ILE A 44 -11.83 17.24 1.80
C ILE A 44 -11.35 15.80 1.56
N GLY A 45 -11.82 14.83 2.33
CA GLY A 45 -11.42 13.43 2.22
C GLY A 45 -12.06 12.68 1.05
N ARG A 46 -12.33 13.36 -0.08
CA ARG A 46 -13.01 12.79 -1.25
C ARG A 46 -12.06 12.02 -2.16
N TYR A 47 -12.53 10.86 -2.59
CA TYR A 47 -11.83 10.00 -3.56
C TYR A 47 -12.78 9.48 -4.62
N SER A 48 -12.29 9.46 -5.85
CA SER A 48 -12.91 8.74 -6.96
C SER A 48 -12.33 7.33 -7.05
N MET A 49 -13.19 6.31 -7.09
CA MET A 49 -12.77 4.93 -7.32
C MET A 49 -12.76 4.62 -8.83
N ILE A 50 -11.62 4.17 -9.36
CA ILE A 50 -11.55 3.64 -10.72
C ILE A 50 -12.47 2.41 -10.80
N LYS A 51 -13.46 2.46 -11.68
CA LYS A 51 -14.49 1.43 -11.79
C LYS A 51 -13.91 0.14 -12.38
N HIS A 52 -14.19 -0.98 -11.72
CA HIS A 52 -13.78 -2.32 -12.14
C HIS A 52 -14.73 -3.37 -11.54
N ASP A 53 -14.84 -4.50 -12.22
CA ASP A 53 -15.45 -5.72 -11.66
C ASP A 53 -14.48 -6.40 -10.70
N ARG A 54 -14.97 -7.32 -9.86
CA ARG A 54 -14.13 -8.01 -8.90
C ARG A 54 -13.06 -8.85 -9.62
N ASP A 55 -11.80 -8.66 -9.23
CA ASP A 55 -10.67 -9.37 -9.83
C ASP A 55 -10.64 -10.85 -9.46
N ARG A 56 -10.10 -11.66 -10.36
CA ARG A 56 -9.78 -13.07 -10.10
C ARG A 56 -8.74 -13.19 -8.98
N GLY A 57 -8.95 -14.15 -8.08
CA GLY A 57 -8.09 -14.34 -6.91
C GLY A 57 -8.30 -13.28 -5.83
N ASN A 58 -9.36 -12.46 -5.93
CA ASN A 58 -9.81 -11.54 -4.90
C ASN A 58 -11.28 -11.84 -4.52
N GLU A 59 -11.63 -13.12 -4.47
CA GLU A 59 -12.96 -13.60 -4.08
C GLU A 59 -13.25 -13.28 -2.61
N VAL A 60 -14.53 -13.25 -2.24
CA VAL A 60 -14.95 -13.02 -0.85
C VAL A 60 -14.30 -14.05 0.06
N ASN A 61 -13.55 -13.59 1.07
CA ASN A 61 -13.00 -14.48 2.08
C ASN A 61 -14.14 -14.98 3.01
N PRO A 62 -14.47 -16.28 3.02
CA PRO A 62 -15.55 -16.80 3.87
C PRO A 62 -15.21 -16.71 5.38
N CYS A 63 -13.92 -16.70 5.73
CA CYS A 63 -13.42 -16.64 7.09
C CYS A 63 -13.23 -15.20 7.62
N ARG A 64 -13.47 -14.16 6.81
CA ARG A 64 -13.20 -12.76 7.19
C ARG A 64 -13.80 -12.34 8.53
N MET A 65 -15.03 -12.78 8.82
CA MET A 65 -15.69 -12.44 10.09
C MET A 65 -15.06 -13.16 11.28
N HIS A 66 -14.62 -14.41 11.09
CA HIS A 66 -13.90 -15.16 12.12
C HIS A 66 -12.52 -14.55 12.41
N LEU A 67 -11.81 -14.14 11.36
CA LEU A 67 -10.54 -13.42 11.47
C LEU A 67 -10.71 -12.08 12.19
N LEU A 68 -11.76 -11.32 11.85
CA LEU A 68 -12.02 -10.02 12.46
C LEU A 68 -12.38 -10.14 13.95
N ASN A 69 -13.18 -11.14 14.31
CA ASN A 69 -13.54 -11.40 15.70
C ASN A 69 -12.32 -11.79 16.57
N SER A 70 -11.27 -12.36 15.97
CA SER A 70 -10.01 -12.74 16.63
C SER A 70 -8.88 -11.71 16.46
N ALA A 71 -9.14 -10.55 15.84
CA ALA A 71 -8.12 -9.55 15.52
C ALA A 71 -7.29 -9.12 16.75
N ARG A 72 -7.95 -8.94 17.90
CA ARG A 72 -7.30 -8.56 19.17
C ARG A 72 -6.32 -9.61 19.65
N ASP A 73 -6.73 -10.88 19.62
CA ASP A 73 -5.93 -12.00 20.11
C ASP A 73 -4.70 -12.24 19.24
N ARG A 74 -4.85 -12.02 17.92
CA ARG A 74 -3.80 -12.24 16.93
C ARG A 74 -2.80 -11.08 16.81
N LEU A 75 -3.09 -9.90 17.39
CA LEU A 75 -2.30 -8.68 17.20
C LEU A 75 -0.79 -8.87 17.43
N LYS A 76 -0.39 -9.68 18.42
CA LYS A 76 1.03 -9.91 18.75
C LYS A 76 1.72 -10.98 17.90
N THR A 77 0.96 -11.83 17.23
CA THR A 77 1.48 -13.03 16.55
C THR A 77 1.28 -13.00 15.04
N ASP A 78 0.42 -12.13 14.53
CA ASP A 78 0.09 -11.99 13.11
C ASP A 78 0.30 -10.54 12.67
N GLY A 79 1.18 -10.32 11.70
CA GLY A 79 1.48 -9.04 11.08
C GLY A 79 2.98 -8.88 10.76
N LEU A 80 3.62 -7.80 11.20
CA LEU A 80 5.06 -7.62 10.98
C LEU A 80 5.92 -8.71 11.68
N SER A 81 5.40 -9.28 12.77
CA SER A 81 6.09 -10.28 13.59
C SER A 81 6.27 -11.66 12.94
N ASP A 82 5.44 -12.01 11.96
CA ASP A 82 5.41 -13.34 11.32
C ASP A 82 5.40 -13.27 9.79
N LEU A 83 5.88 -12.15 9.23
CA LEU A 83 5.85 -11.87 7.80
C LEU A 83 6.67 -12.88 6.98
N ALA A 84 5.99 -13.66 6.12
CA ALA A 84 6.61 -14.68 5.28
C ALA A 84 6.35 -14.43 3.78
N TYR A 85 7.41 -14.33 2.98
CA TYR A 85 7.33 -14.09 1.54
C TYR A 85 8.63 -14.49 0.84
N ARG A 86 8.58 -14.70 -0.48
CA ARG A 86 9.76 -14.82 -1.34
C ARG A 86 9.84 -13.62 -2.26
N LEU A 87 10.88 -12.80 -2.09
CA LEU A 87 11.18 -11.71 -3.02
C LEU A 87 11.73 -12.28 -4.33
N ILE A 88 11.04 -12.00 -5.44
CA ILE A 88 11.42 -12.46 -6.78
C ILE A 88 12.27 -11.42 -7.46
N ARG A 89 11.84 -10.16 -7.45
CA ARG A 89 12.50 -9.09 -8.20
C ARG A 89 12.37 -7.74 -7.50
N ILE A 90 13.38 -6.89 -7.67
CA ILE A 90 13.35 -5.48 -7.29
C ILE A 90 13.71 -4.66 -8.52
N ASP A 91 12.79 -3.82 -8.98
CA ASP A 91 13.06 -2.84 -10.03
C ASP A 91 13.10 -1.45 -9.41
N ARG A 92 14.31 -0.90 -9.27
CA ARG A 92 14.54 0.41 -8.65
C ARG A 92 14.51 1.51 -9.72
N GLN A 93 13.63 2.48 -9.53
CA GLN A 93 13.61 3.74 -10.29
C GLN A 93 13.71 4.92 -9.31
N THR A 94 13.90 6.12 -9.84
CA THR A 94 14.12 7.30 -8.98
C THR A 94 12.86 7.72 -8.20
N LEU A 95 11.67 7.64 -8.81
CA LEU A 95 10.40 8.01 -8.14
C LEU A 95 9.69 6.84 -7.48
N TYR A 96 10.00 5.62 -7.90
CA TYR A 96 9.30 4.44 -7.43
C TYR A 96 10.18 3.19 -7.41
N THR A 97 9.74 2.17 -6.71
CA THR A 97 10.36 0.84 -6.71
C THR A 97 9.27 -0.21 -6.81
N ASN A 98 9.41 -1.12 -7.77
CA ASN A 98 8.57 -2.32 -7.84
C ASN A 98 9.25 -3.45 -7.07
N LEU A 99 8.47 -4.14 -6.25
CA LEU A 99 8.85 -5.38 -5.56
C LEU A 99 7.94 -6.49 -6.06
N THR A 100 8.45 -7.42 -6.85
CA THR A 100 7.69 -8.60 -7.25
C THR A 100 7.88 -9.70 -6.22
N LEU A 101 6.78 -10.19 -5.65
CA LEU A 101 6.77 -11.15 -4.55
C LEU A 101 5.97 -12.41 -4.91
N GLU A 102 6.48 -13.55 -4.47
CA GLU A 102 5.69 -14.77 -4.35
C GLU A 102 5.28 -14.96 -2.89
N ILE A 103 3.98 -15.11 -2.67
CA ILE A 103 3.41 -15.35 -1.35
C ILE A 103 2.65 -16.67 -1.41
N LYS A 104 3.30 -17.75 -0.99
CA LYS A 104 2.64 -19.05 -0.90
C LYS A 104 1.91 -19.13 0.43
N ASP A 105 0.83 -19.90 0.44
CA ASP A 105 0.22 -20.38 1.67
C ASP A 105 1.22 -21.36 2.33
N PHE A 106 2.14 -20.82 3.15
CA PHE A 106 3.23 -21.58 3.76
C PHE A 106 2.69 -22.44 4.91
N THR A 107 1.92 -23.47 4.58
CA THR A 107 1.72 -24.61 5.50
C THR A 107 3.03 -25.33 5.81
N ASN A 108 4.08 -25.12 5.00
CA ASN A 108 5.46 -25.53 5.30
C ASN A 108 6.43 -24.33 5.24
N ARG A 109 6.99 -24.00 6.40
CA ARG A 109 7.91 -22.88 6.67
C ARG A 109 9.31 -23.13 6.11
N THR A 110 9.48 -23.08 4.79
CA THR A 110 10.82 -23.05 4.20
C THR A 110 10.91 -21.94 3.16
N VAL A 111 11.52 -20.83 3.54
CA VAL A 111 11.83 -19.71 2.64
C VAL A 111 13.05 -20.09 1.81
N MET A 112 12.84 -20.33 0.51
CA MET A 112 13.93 -20.48 -0.45
C MET A 112 14.24 -19.10 -1.05
N VAL A 113 15.42 -18.56 -0.76
CA VAL A 113 15.96 -17.42 -1.50
C VAL A 113 16.44 -17.97 -2.84
N THR A 114 15.73 -17.67 -3.91
CA THR A 114 16.15 -17.97 -5.28
C THR A 114 16.57 -16.67 -5.95
N ASN A 115 17.66 -16.70 -6.70
CA ASN A 115 18.07 -15.59 -7.54
C ASN A 115 16.94 -15.25 -8.53
N ALA A 116 16.71 -13.94 -8.69
CA ALA A 116 15.65 -13.37 -9.51
C ALA A 116 15.66 -13.94 -10.93
N THR A 117 14.58 -14.62 -11.32
CA THR A 117 14.30 -14.95 -12.71
C THR A 117 13.60 -13.78 -13.39
N GLU A 118 13.88 -13.61 -14.68
CA GLU A 118 13.47 -12.51 -15.54
C GLU A 118 11.99 -12.13 -15.43
N ALA A 119 11.73 -10.83 -15.53
CA ALA A 119 10.41 -10.25 -15.62
C ALA A 119 9.67 -10.71 -16.88
N SER A 120 8.35 -10.86 -16.81
CA SER A 120 7.53 -10.89 -18.01
C SER A 120 7.68 -9.57 -18.78
N THR A 121 7.84 -9.65 -20.09
CA THR A 121 8.09 -8.50 -20.99
C THR A 121 7.08 -7.37 -20.80
N GLU A 122 5.79 -7.70 -20.61
CA GLU A 122 4.71 -6.71 -20.40
C GLU A 122 4.90 -5.83 -19.15
N VAL A 123 5.42 -6.41 -18.04
CA VAL A 123 5.65 -5.66 -16.79
C VAL A 123 6.85 -4.73 -16.93
N VAL A 124 7.85 -5.13 -17.72
CA VAL A 124 9.00 -4.25 -18.04
C VAL A 124 8.52 -3.05 -18.86
N GLU A 125 7.67 -3.28 -19.86
CA GLU A 125 7.16 -2.23 -20.75
C GLU A 125 6.40 -1.12 -20.01
N ILE A 126 5.48 -1.46 -19.10
CA ILE A 126 4.73 -0.44 -18.35
C ILE A 126 5.64 0.44 -17.50
N PHE A 127 6.66 -0.14 -16.85
CA PHE A 127 7.57 0.62 -16.03
C PHE A 127 8.52 1.49 -16.86
N ASP A 128 8.89 1.07 -18.07
CA ASP A 128 9.62 1.93 -19.00
C ASP A 128 8.78 3.13 -19.45
N ILE A 129 7.48 2.93 -19.72
CA ILE A 129 6.54 4.02 -20.03
C ILE A 129 6.46 5.00 -18.86
N LEU A 130 6.27 4.51 -17.63
CA LEU A 130 6.21 5.36 -16.43
C LEU A 130 7.51 6.13 -16.23
N LYS A 131 8.65 5.47 -16.41
CA LYS A 131 9.97 6.10 -16.29
C LYS A 131 10.15 7.25 -17.29
N GLN A 132 9.77 7.04 -18.55
CA GLN A 132 9.86 8.07 -19.58
C GLN A 132 8.93 9.24 -19.26
N LYS A 133 7.66 8.94 -18.95
CA LYS A 133 6.60 9.93 -18.70
C LYS A 133 6.89 10.84 -17.52
N PHE A 134 7.46 10.29 -16.43
CA PHE A 134 7.68 11.02 -15.18
C PHE A 134 9.14 11.43 -14.95
N SER A 135 9.98 11.37 -15.98
CA SER A 135 11.37 11.85 -15.92
C SER A 135 11.50 13.29 -15.40
N ALA A 136 10.60 14.20 -15.78
CA ALA A 136 10.63 15.58 -15.28
C ALA A 136 10.22 15.71 -13.80
N ALA A 137 9.35 14.82 -13.31
CA ALA A 137 8.94 14.80 -11.90
C ALA A 137 10.08 14.31 -10.99
N VAL A 138 11.02 13.51 -11.51
CA VAL A 138 12.25 13.12 -10.81
C VAL A 138 13.02 14.34 -10.33
N GLU A 139 13.22 15.32 -11.22
CA GLU A 139 14.00 16.52 -10.92
C GLU A 139 13.31 17.44 -9.92
N ARG A 140 11.97 17.41 -9.87
CA ARG A 140 11.16 18.20 -8.93
C ARG A 140 11.00 17.52 -7.58
N ASN A 141 11.03 16.18 -7.53
CA ASN A 141 11.05 15.39 -6.30
C ASN A 141 12.46 15.38 -5.66
N LYS A 142 13.05 16.56 -5.48
CA LYS A 142 14.24 16.77 -4.66
C LYS A 142 13.81 17.00 -3.21
N THR A 143 14.71 16.74 -2.28
CA THR A 143 14.47 16.80 -0.84
C THR A 143 13.70 18.06 -0.46
N SER A 144 12.48 17.89 0.06
CA SER A 144 11.69 19.00 0.58
C SER A 144 12.51 19.69 1.68
N ALA A 145 12.57 21.02 1.65
CA ALA A 145 13.25 21.82 2.67
C ALA A 145 12.73 21.53 4.10
N ASN A 146 11.53 20.93 4.21
CA ASN A 146 10.87 20.61 5.48
C ASN A 146 11.17 19.21 6.03
N ASN A 147 12.12 18.44 5.45
CA ASN A 147 12.45 17.06 5.85
C ASN A 147 11.26 16.07 5.84
N GLU A 148 10.12 16.45 5.25
CA GLU A 148 8.97 15.56 5.09
C GLU A 148 9.20 14.66 3.89
N SER A 149 9.25 13.35 4.15
CA SER A 149 9.38 12.35 3.10
C SER A 149 8.39 11.22 3.31
N ILE A 150 7.62 10.93 2.26
CA ILE A 150 6.48 10.02 2.28
C ILE A 150 6.83 8.74 1.53
N ALA A 151 6.62 7.59 2.16
CA ALA A 151 6.57 6.31 1.47
C ALA A 151 5.12 5.99 1.13
N ILE A 152 4.78 5.90 -0.16
CA ILE A 152 3.45 5.47 -0.60
C ILE A 152 3.56 4.00 -0.98
N ILE A 153 2.82 3.13 -0.31
CA ILE A 153 2.88 1.67 -0.49
C ILE A 153 1.57 1.22 -1.13
N ILE A 154 1.70 0.55 -2.28
CA ILE A 154 0.59 0.11 -3.11
C ILE A 154 0.68 -1.41 -3.25
N PRO A 155 -0.17 -2.18 -2.54
CA PRO A 155 -0.35 -3.59 -2.84
C PRO A 155 -0.99 -3.73 -4.22
N TYR A 156 -0.39 -4.55 -5.09
CA TYR A 156 -0.70 -4.54 -6.52
C TYR A 156 -0.70 -5.94 -7.14
N ARG A 157 -1.61 -6.16 -8.11
CA ARG A 157 -1.60 -7.30 -9.05
C ARG A 157 -2.54 -6.99 -10.23
N ASP A 158 -2.09 -7.26 -11.46
CA ASP A 158 -2.90 -7.31 -12.70
C ASP A 158 -3.85 -6.11 -12.92
N ARG A 159 -3.35 -4.88 -12.73
CA ARG A 159 -4.14 -3.64 -12.84
C ARG A 159 -3.36 -2.54 -13.56
N GLU A 160 -2.77 -2.87 -14.70
CA GLU A 160 -1.82 -2.02 -15.43
C GLU A 160 -2.42 -0.66 -15.79
N SER A 161 -3.65 -0.64 -16.30
CA SER A 161 -4.37 0.59 -16.63
C SER A 161 -4.65 1.46 -15.39
N HIS A 162 -4.97 0.84 -14.26
CA HIS A 162 -5.19 1.57 -13.00
C HIS A 162 -3.87 2.12 -12.46
N LEU A 163 -2.77 1.38 -12.60
CA LEU A 163 -1.45 1.84 -12.19
C LEU A 163 -1.05 3.09 -12.98
N ILE A 164 -1.25 3.08 -14.30
CA ILE A 164 -1.00 4.27 -15.14
C ILE A 164 -1.87 5.44 -14.69
N ALA A 165 -3.18 5.24 -14.52
CA ALA A 165 -4.11 6.27 -14.07
C ALA A 165 -3.75 6.81 -12.68
N PHE A 166 -3.33 5.94 -11.76
CA PHE A 166 -2.87 6.30 -10.43
C PHE A 166 -1.63 7.19 -10.50
N PHE A 167 -0.60 6.82 -11.27
CA PHE A 167 0.61 7.61 -11.41
C PHE A 167 0.32 8.98 -12.06
N ASP A 168 -0.53 9.01 -13.10
CA ASP A 168 -0.98 10.22 -13.78
C ASP A 168 -1.67 11.20 -12.84
N HIS A 169 -2.39 10.68 -11.84
CA HIS A 169 -3.13 11.48 -10.88
C HIS A 169 -2.31 11.87 -9.66
N ILE A 170 -1.58 10.92 -9.07
CA ILE A 170 -0.93 11.10 -7.77
C ILE A 170 0.33 11.97 -7.86
N ILE A 171 1.09 11.89 -8.96
CA ILE A 171 2.34 12.65 -9.09
C ILE A 171 2.05 14.17 -9.08
N PRO A 172 1.17 14.70 -9.96
CA PRO A 172 0.80 16.11 -9.90
C PRO A 172 0.18 16.51 -8.55
N PHE A 173 -0.61 15.64 -7.93
CA PHE A 173 -1.20 15.87 -6.62
C PHE A 173 -0.14 16.08 -5.53
N LEU A 174 0.88 15.21 -5.47
CA LEU A 174 1.97 15.32 -4.50
C LEU A 174 2.90 16.51 -4.79
N GLU A 175 3.15 16.80 -6.07
CA GLU A 175 3.91 17.98 -6.48
C GLU A 175 3.24 19.29 -5.98
N ARG A 176 1.91 19.40 -6.10
CA ARG A 176 1.16 20.55 -5.57
C ARG A 176 1.20 20.64 -4.04
N GLN A 177 1.44 19.53 -3.33
CA GLN A 177 1.61 19.51 -1.88
C GLN A 177 3.04 19.84 -1.42
N ASN A 178 4.00 19.96 -2.34
CA ASN A 178 5.40 20.27 -2.06
C ASN A 178 6.05 19.31 -1.03
N VAL A 179 5.83 18.01 -1.23
CA VAL A 179 6.34 16.94 -0.38
C VAL A 179 7.34 16.09 -1.15
N SER A 180 8.38 15.59 -0.47
CA SER A 180 9.23 14.54 -1.04
C SER A 180 8.53 13.20 -0.87
N TYR A 181 8.56 12.34 -1.88
CA TYR A 181 7.90 11.03 -1.81
C TYR A 181 8.70 9.94 -2.53
N HIS A 182 8.36 8.69 -2.23
CA HIS A 182 8.80 7.52 -3.00
C HIS A 182 7.65 6.52 -3.04
N ILE A 183 7.32 6.03 -4.23
CA ILE A 183 6.20 5.10 -4.42
C ILE A 183 6.75 3.65 -4.45
N PHE A 184 6.14 2.76 -3.69
CA PHE A 184 6.48 1.34 -3.63
C PHE A 184 5.30 0.55 -4.17
N VAL A 185 5.48 -0.02 -5.37
CA VAL A 185 4.51 -0.94 -5.96
C VAL A 185 4.89 -2.34 -5.51
N VAL A 186 4.07 -2.95 -4.66
CA VAL A 186 4.32 -4.27 -4.08
C VAL A 186 3.46 -5.28 -4.83
N GLU A 187 4.05 -5.89 -5.85
CA GLU A 187 3.39 -6.73 -6.81
C GLU A 187 3.39 -8.19 -6.37
N GLN A 188 2.20 -8.78 -6.30
CA GLN A 188 2.03 -10.22 -6.10
C GLN A 188 2.01 -10.95 -7.43
N VAL A 189 2.78 -12.04 -7.56
CA VAL A 189 2.70 -12.90 -8.74
C VAL A 189 1.27 -13.41 -9.00
N ARG A 190 0.96 -13.64 -10.29
CA ARG A 190 -0.33 -14.13 -10.76
C ARG A 190 -0.67 -15.53 -10.20
N ASN A 191 -1.94 -15.94 -10.35
CA ASN A 191 -2.46 -17.27 -9.97
C ASN A 191 -2.34 -17.63 -8.48
N GLN A 192 -2.34 -16.64 -7.61
CA GLN A 192 -2.41 -16.80 -6.15
C GLN A 192 -3.64 -16.06 -5.61
N THR A 193 -4.12 -16.41 -4.42
CA THR A 193 -5.13 -15.57 -3.74
C THR A 193 -4.45 -14.28 -3.28
N PHE A 194 -5.07 -13.13 -3.53
CA PHE A 194 -4.49 -11.82 -3.20
C PHE A 194 -4.39 -11.64 -1.68
N ASN A 195 -3.34 -10.98 -1.20
CA ASN A 195 -3.20 -10.67 0.22
C ASN A 195 -2.73 -9.22 0.43
N LYS A 196 -3.68 -8.30 0.48
CA LYS A 196 -3.44 -6.86 0.63
C LYS A 196 -2.59 -6.55 1.87
N GLY A 197 -2.93 -7.16 3.02
CA GLY A 197 -2.25 -6.90 4.29
C GLY A 197 -0.78 -7.30 4.28
N LEU A 198 -0.48 -8.51 3.79
CA LEU A 198 0.88 -9.03 3.67
C LEU A 198 1.73 -8.18 2.71
N LEU A 199 1.21 -7.86 1.53
CA LEU A 199 1.92 -6.99 0.57
C LEU A 199 2.22 -5.61 1.17
N THR A 200 1.25 -5.04 1.90
CA THR A 200 1.41 -3.76 2.60
C THR A 200 2.53 -3.83 3.65
N ASN A 201 2.58 -4.90 4.43
CA ASN A 201 3.65 -5.16 5.40
C ASN A 201 5.03 -5.27 4.74
N VAL A 202 5.15 -6.00 3.62
CA VAL A 202 6.43 -6.12 2.90
C VAL A 202 6.90 -4.77 2.36
N GLY A 203 5.99 -3.99 1.78
CA GLY A 203 6.28 -2.63 1.31
C GLY A 203 6.79 -1.74 2.44
N PHE A 204 6.17 -1.82 3.63
CA PHE A 204 6.61 -1.08 4.82
C PHE A 204 8.03 -1.48 5.24
N VAL A 205 8.29 -2.78 5.42
CA VAL A 205 9.59 -3.27 5.86
C VAL A 205 10.70 -2.89 4.87
N PHE A 206 10.43 -2.97 3.57
CA PHE A 206 11.39 -2.59 2.54
C PHE A 206 11.67 -1.08 2.56
N ALA A 207 10.62 -0.25 2.55
CA ALA A 207 10.73 1.20 2.54
C ALA A 207 11.47 1.72 3.78
N ASP A 208 11.14 1.19 4.97
CA ASP A 208 11.74 1.58 6.24
C ASP A 208 13.23 1.23 6.35
N ARG A 209 13.68 0.16 5.66
CA ARG A 209 15.10 -0.20 5.55
C ARG A 209 15.84 0.61 4.50
N LEU A 210 15.15 1.09 3.47
CA LEU A 210 15.77 1.81 2.36
C LEU A 210 16.31 3.17 2.80
N ARG A 211 15.47 3.93 3.52
CA ARG A 211 15.81 5.24 4.10
C ARG A 211 14.75 5.65 5.10
N ARG A 212 15.04 6.69 5.88
CA ARG A 212 14.07 7.25 6.82
C ARG A 212 12.96 8.00 6.07
N PHE A 213 11.72 7.54 6.23
CA PHE A 213 10.51 8.25 5.83
C PHE A 213 9.81 8.80 7.09
N SER A 214 9.27 10.02 7.00
CA SER A 214 8.48 10.60 8.10
C SER A 214 7.04 10.07 8.12
N CYS A 215 6.53 9.63 6.97
CA CYS A 215 5.17 9.14 6.83
C CYS A 215 5.08 7.95 5.88
N PHE A 216 4.24 6.98 6.23
CA PHE A 216 3.88 5.85 5.38
C PHE A 216 2.38 5.95 5.05
N VAL A 217 2.07 6.02 3.76
CA VAL A 217 0.71 6.08 3.22
C VAL A 217 0.44 4.75 2.53
N PHE A 218 -0.57 4.03 3.01
CA PHE A 218 -1.01 2.75 2.45
C PHE A 218 -2.20 3.03 1.53
N HIS A 219 -2.11 2.58 0.28
CA HIS A 219 -2.95 3.14 -0.77
C HIS A 219 -3.39 2.08 -1.77
N ASP A 220 -4.70 1.98 -2.01
CA ASP A 220 -5.25 1.13 -3.07
C ASP A 220 -5.03 1.79 -4.44
N VAL A 221 -4.62 1.01 -5.44
CA VAL A 221 -4.27 1.56 -6.78
C VAL A 221 -5.46 2.24 -7.49
N ASP A 222 -6.68 1.98 -7.06
CA ASP A 222 -7.92 2.45 -7.69
C ASP A 222 -8.58 3.65 -6.98
N LEU A 223 -7.98 4.23 -5.94
CA LEU A 223 -8.55 5.37 -5.23
C LEU A 223 -7.83 6.68 -5.58
N LEU A 224 -8.49 7.64 -6.21
CA LEU A 224 -7.86 8.89 -6.64
C LEU A 224 -8.34 10.08 -5.78
N PRO A 225 -7.46 10.80 -5.05
CA PRO A 225 -7.86 11.92 -4.20
C PRO A 225 -8.38 13.11 -5.03
N GLU A 226 -9.49 13.73 -4.62
CA GLU A 226 -10.13 14.80 -5.39
C GLU A 226 -9.80 16.23 -4.92
N ASP A 227 -9.25 16.38 -3.71
CA ASP A 227 -9.05 17.69 -3.08
C ASP A 227 -7.62 17.82 -2.52
N ASP A 228 -6.88 18.83 -3.00
CA ASP A 228 -5.49 19.09 -2.61
C ASP A 228 -5.34 19.48 -1.13
N ARG A 229 -6.43 19.83 -0.42
CA ARG A 229 -6.43 20.05 1.04
C ARG A 229 -6.32 18.74 1.82
N ASN A 230 -6.48 17.59 1.16
CA ASN A 230 -6.22 16.28 1.74
C ASN A 230 -4.72 15.97 1.74
N LEU A 231 -3.98 16.65 2.63
CA LEU A 231 -2.53 16.61 2.67
C LEU A 231 -2.02 15.21 3.06
N TYR A 232 -1.17 14.60 2.23
CA TYR A 232 -0.55 13.30 2.50
C TYR A 232 0.56 13.44 3.55
N ARG A 233 0.16 13.66 4.80
CA ARG A 233 1.05 13.82 5.95
C ARG A 233 0.58 12.99 7.13
N CYS A 234 1.54 12.56 7.92
CA CYS A 234 1.30 11.87 9.17
C CYS A 234 1.35 12.86 10.33
N GLY A 235 0.51 12.65 11.33
CA GLY A 235 0.57 13.38 12.60
C GLY A 235 0.68 12.41 13.77
N ASP A 236 0.32 12.88 14.97
CA ASP A 236 0.42 12.10 16.21
C ASP A 236 -0.55 10.91 16.26
N GLN A 237 -1.59 10.94 15.42
CA GLN A 237 -2.57 9.88 15.27
C GLN A 237 -2.62 9.35 13.83
N PRO A 238 -2.92 8.05 13.62
CA PRO A 238 -3.21 7.50 12.31
C PRO A 238 -4.32 8.28 11.58
N ARG A 239 -4.18 8.43 10.26
CA ARG A 239 -5.15 9.14 9.42
C ARG A 239 -5.71 8.21 8.37
N HIS A 240 -7.02 8.28 8.19
CA HIS A 240 -7.74 7.68 7.07
C HIS A 240 -8.06 8.78 6.07
N PHE A 241 -7.35 8.78 4.94
CA PHE A 241 -7.44 9.83 3.93
C PHE A 241 -8.72 9.72 3.09
N ALA A 242 -9.10 8.51 2.67
CA ALA A 242 -10.28 8.23 1.85
C ALA A 242 -11.59 8.19 2.67
N ALA A 243 -11.88 9.30 3.35
CA ALA A 243 -13.04 9.40 4.24
C ALA A 243 -14.39 9.41 3.51
N ALA A 244 -14.44 9.75 2.22
CA ALA A 244 -15.65 9.80 1.42
C ALA A 244 -15.35 9.33 -0.01
N ILE A 245 -15.90 8.19 -0.43
CA ILE A 245 -15.62 7.59 -1.74
C ILE A 245 -16.85 7.71 -2.64
N ASP A 246 -16.67 8.08 -3.90
CA ASP A 246 -17.74 8.29 -4.90
C ASP A 246 -18.65 7.06 -5.07
N LYS A 247 -18.08 5.85 -5.07
CA LYS A 247 -18.80 4.56 -5.15
C LYS A 247 -19.80 4.38 -4.01
N ASN A 248 -19.55 4.99 -2.86
CA ASN A 248 -20.43 4.97 -1.69
C ASN A 248 -21.33 6.21 -1.61
N GLY A 249 -21.35 7.05 -2.65
CA GLY A 249 -22.06 8.33 -2.66
C GLY A 249 -21.44 9.37 -1.71
N TYR A 250 -20.12 9.32 -1.50
CA TYR A 250 -19.37 10.16 -0.55
C TYR A 250 -19.86 10.05 0.91
N ARG A 251 -20.36 8.88 1.28
CA ARG A 251 -20.81 8.54 2.64
C ARG A 251 -19.81 7.65 3.37
#